data_AF-A0A2V8I6X2-F1
#
_entry.id   AF-A0A2V8I6X2-F1
#
_cell.length_a   1.000
_cell.length_b   1.000
_cell.length_c   1.000
_cell.angle_alpha   90.00
_cell.angle_beta   90.00
_cell.angle_gamma   90.00
#
_symmetry.space_group_name_H-M   'P 1'
#
loop_
_entity.id
_entity.type
_entity.pdbx_description
1 polymer ?
#
loop_
_entity_poly.entity_id
_entity_poly.type
_entity_poly.pdbx_seq_one_letter_code
_entity_poly.pdbx_strand_id
1 'polypeptide(L)'
;MKLEELLKGCSLRAAAGDLGVEILGLAYDSRRVRPGDAFFAIRGTRMDGNRFVPNAIEKGAAAIVSALPATPPVSVPWIEVGDERLALARMAGNFYGHPTAQLHLIGITGTNGKTTTTYLVESILKAANMPAAAFGTIEYRGAGFAFPAERTTAESPELEKLFRQVVDAGWKYAVMEVSSHAIAMKRVQALQFEIAVFTNLSRDHLDFHGDMDSYF
;
A
#
# COMPACT_ATOMS: atom_id res chain seq x y z
N MET A 1 3.04 -8.08 -15.63
CA MET A 1 1.63 -8.56 -15.55
C MET A 1 0.79 -7.68 -16.46
N LYS A 2 -0.24 -8.20 -17.13
CA LYS A 2 -1.06 -7.35 -18.01
C LYS A 2 -1.91 -6.37 -17.20
N LEU A 3 -2.15 -5.18 -17.74
CA LEU A 3 -2.96 -4.15 -17.08
C LEU A 3 -4.37 -4.67 -16.74
N GLU A 4 -5.04 -5.35 -17.67
CA GLU A 4 -6.37 -5.97 -17.44
C GLU A 4 -6.41 -6.92 -16.23
N GLU A 5 -5.32 -7.64 -15.97
CA GLU A 5 -5.22 -8.57 -14.83
C GLU A 5 -5.07 -7.82 -13.51
N LEU A 6 -4.28 -6.73 -13.51
CA LEU A 6 -4.10 -5.87 -12.35
C LEU A 6 -5.37 -5.15 -11.94
N LEU A 7 -6.25 -4.84 -12.89
CA LEU A 7 -7.51 -4.15 -12.63
C LEU A 7 -8.60 -5.03 -12.00
N LYS A 8 -8.36 -6.35 -11.86
CA LYS A 8 -9.33 -7.26 -11.22
C LYS A 8 -9.70 -6.77 -9.82
N GLY A 9 -11.00 -6.66 -9.58
CA GLY A 9 -11.55 -6.19 -8.31
C GLY A 9 -11.46 -4.66 -8.11
N CYS A 10 -10.93 -3.88 -9.06
CA CYS A 10 -10.95 -2.42 -8.98
C CYS A 10 -12.32 -1.85 -9.40
N SER A 11 -12.77 -0.78 -8.75
CA SER A 11 -14.01 -0.08 -9.10
C SER A 11 -13.73 0.92 -10.24
N LEU A 12 -13.81 0.43 -11.48
CA LEU A 12 -13.59 1.21 -12.70
C LEU A 12 -14.82 2.05 -13.05
N ARG A 13 -14.59 3.31 -13.45
CA ARG A 13 -15.60 4.19 -14.04
C ARG A 13 -15.51 4.17 -15.56
N ALA A 14 -14.31 4.23 -16.10
CA ALA A 14 -14.02 4.15 -17.52
C ALA A 14 -12.60 3.63 -17.75
N ALA A 15 -12.34 3.12 -18.95
CA ALA A 15 -11.01 2.73 -19.39
C ALA A 15 -10.85 3.08 -20.87
N ALA A 16 -9.67 3.59 -21.25
CA ALA A 16 -9.33 3.94 -22.62
C ALA A 16 -7.91 3.47 -22.96
N GLY A 17 -7.67 3.12 -24.23
CA GLY A 17 -6.39 2.59 -24.70
C GLY A 17 -6.29 1.07 -24.60
N ASP A 18 -5.08 0.54 -24.82
CA ASP A 18 -4.80 -0.90 -24.80
C ASP A 18 -4.63 -1.44 -23.37
N LEU A 19 -5.56 -2.27 -22.89
CA LEU A 19 -5.48 -2.90 -21.57
C LEU A 19 -4.59 -4.15 -21.54
N GLY A 20 -4.09 -4.59 -22.69
CA GLY A 20 -3.17 -5.71 -22.82
C GLY A 20 -1.71 -5.36 -22.51
N VAL A 21 -1.40 -4.08 -22.28
CA VAL A 21 -0.02 -3.62 -22.01
C VAL A 21 0.55 -4.29 -20.75
N GLU A 22 1.85 -4.58 -20.79
CA GLU A 22 2.57 -5.10 -19.64
C GLU A 22 2.92 -3.97 -18.66
N ILE A 23 2.59 -4.19 -17.39
CA ILE A 23 2.99 -3.35 -16.28
C ILE A 23 4.13 -4.04 -15.53
N LEU A 24 5.22 -3.29 -15.34
CA LEU A 24 6.46 -3.74 -14.69
C LEU A 24 6.62 -3.21 -13.26
N GLY A 25 5.80 -2.25 -12.86
CA GLY A 25 5.80 -1.68 -11.52
C GLY A 25 4.63 -0.72 -11.29
N LEU A 26 4.49 -0.28 -10.04
CA LEU A 26 3.43 0.63 -9.61
C LEU A 26 4.08 1.86 -8.96
N ALA A 27 3.73 3.05 -9.44
CA ALA A 27 4.30 4.30 -8.95
C ALA A 27 3.20 5.29 -8.58
N TYR A 28 3.29 5.90 -7.40
CA TYR A 28 2.40 6.99 -6.94
C TYR A 28 3.17 8.31 -6.72
N ASP A 29 4.46 8.33 -7.05
CA ASP A 29 5.32 9.51 -7.05
C ASP A 29 6.00 9.59 -8.43
N SER A 30 5.69 10.65 -9.19
CA SER A 30 6.21 10.86 -10.55
C SER A 30 7.73 10.91 -10.58
N ARG A 31 8.38 11.25 -9.47
CA ARG A 31 9.85 11.24 -9.36
C ARG A 31 10.42 9.83 -9.44
N ARG A 32 9.66 8.82 -9.00
CA ARG A 32 10.05 7.41 -8.89
C ARG A 32 9.59 6.53 -10.05
N VAL A 33 8.79 7.07 -10.98
CA VAL A 33 8.33 6.35 -12.19
C VAL A 33 9.52 5.84 -12.98
N ARG A 34 9.41 4.58 -13.42
CA ARG A 34 10.32 3.91 -14.34
C ARG A 34 9.56 3.49 -15.61
N PRO A 35 10.28 3.26 -16.73
CA PRO A 35 9.68 2.72 -17.93
C PRO A 35 8.91 1.42 -17.64
N GLY A 36 7.63 1.37 -18.03
CA GLY A 36 6.74 0.23 -17.80
C GLY A 36 5.88 0.32 -16.54
N ASP A 37 6.03 1.35 -15.71
CA ASP A 37 5.20 1.50 -14.51
C ASP A 37 3.78 1.97 -14.84
N ALA A 38 2.79 1.52 -14.07
CA ALA A 38 1.50 2.20 -13.97
C ALA A 38 1.64 3.36 -12.97
N PHE A 39 1.31 4.58 -13.40
CA PHE A 39 1.34 5.77 -12.55
C PHE A 39 -0.04 6.09 -11.98
N PHE A 40 -0.12 6.19 -10.66
CA PHE A 40 -1.33 6.53 -9.90
C PHE A 40 -1.32 8.02 -9.56
N ALA A 41 -2.18 8.77 -10.24
CA ALA A 41 -2.32 10.21 -10.09
C ALA A 41 -3.16 10.56 -8.85
N ILE A 42 -2.68 10.21 -7.66
CA ILE A 42 -3.41 10.36 -6.41
C ILE A 42 -3.61 11.84 -6.07
N ARG A 43 -4.85 12.23 -5.78
CA ARG A 43 -5.15 13.53 -5.21
C ARG A 43 -4.75 13.58 -3.73
N GLY A 44 -3.66 14.28 -3.43
CA GLY A 44 -3.18 14.51 -2.07
C GLY A 44 -3.84 15.72 -1.42
N THR A 45 -3.57 15.91 -0.11
CA THR A 45 -4.07 17.07 0.66
C THR A 45 -3.38 18.38 0.27
N ARG A 46 -2.14 18.32 -0.21
CA ARG A 46 -1.34 19.50 -0.61
C ARG A 46 -1.20 19.66 -2.12
N MET A 47 -1.17 18.56 -2.86
CA MET A 47 -0.91 18.54 -4.29
C MET A 47 -1.77 17.50 -4.99
N ASP A 48 -2.25 17.85 -6.17
CA ASP A 48 -2.99 16.96 -7.06
C ASP A 48 -2.01 16.18 -7.96
N GLY A 49 -1.98 14.85 -7.82
CA GLY A 49 -1.12 13.96 -8.59
C GLY A 49 -1.32 14.06 -10.11
N ASN A 50 -2.51 14.48 -10.55
CA ASN A 50 -2.82 14.65 -11.97
C ASN A 50 -1.94 15.71 -12.65
N ARG A 51 -1.42 16.68 -11.89
CA ARG A 51 -0.49 17.69 -12.40
C ARG A 51 0.84 17.10 -12.87
N PHE A 52 1.17 15.88 -12.46
CA PHE A 52 2.43 15.22 -12.77
C PHE A 52 2.32 14.13 -13.83
N VAL A 53 1.12 13.90 -14.39
CA VAL A 53 0.91 12.93 -15.46
C VAL A 53 1.82 13.18 -16.67
N PRO A 54 2.01 14.42 -17.17
CA PRO A 54 2.95 14.65 -18.28
C PRO A 54 4.37 14.16 -17.98
N ASN A 55 4.86 14.38 -16.76
CA ASN A 55 6.20 13.92 -16.36
C ASN A 55 6.26 12.40 -16.18
N ALA A 56 5.19 11.77 -15.70
CA ALA A 56 5.13 10.31 -15.61
C ALA A 56 5.18 9.67 -17.00
N ILE A 57 4.44 10.21 -17.99
CA ILE A 57 4.47 9.76 -19.38
C ILE A 57 5.88 9.96 -19.98
N GLU A 58 6.49 11.12 -19.77
CA GLU A 58 7.86 11.41 -20.24
C GLU A 58 8.89 10.40 -19.69
N LYS A 59 8.69 9.91 -18.46
CA LYS A 59 9.53 8.88 -17.84
C LYS A 59 9.20 7.44 -18.26
N GLY A 60 8.20 7.26 -19.13
CA GLY A 60 7.82 5.96 -19.67
C GLY A 60 6.76 5.21 -18.85
N ALA A 61 5.91 5.91 -18.11
CA ALA A 61 4.72 5.28 -17.54
C ALA A 61 3.91 4.58 -18.65
N ALA A 62 3.59 3.31 -18.45
CA ALA A 62 2.85 2.49 -19.41
C ALA A 62 1.33 2.62 -19.28
N ALA A 63 0.84 3.17 -18.16
CA ALA A 63 -0.58 3.46 -17.94
C ALA A 63 -0.74 4.57 -16.88
N ILE A 64 -1.87 5.27 -16.94
CA ILE A 64 -2.28 6.26 -15.93
C ILE A 64 -3.55 5.77 -15.23
N VAL A 65 -3.57 5.86 -13.90
CA VAL A 65 -4.74 5.59 -13.07
C VAL A 65 -5.13 6.86 -12.32
N SER A 66 -6.35 7.34 -12.51
CA SER A 66 -6.85 8.60 -11.94
C SER A 66 -8.34 8.52 -11.62
N ALA A 67 -8.84 9.31 -10.67
CA ALA A 67 -10.29 9.49 -10.51
C ALA A 67 -10.89 10.53 -11.46
N LEU A 68 -10.05 11.22 -12.23
CA LEU A 68 -10.45 12.17 -13.26
C LEU A 68 -10.48 11.51 -14.64
N PRO A 69 -11.39 11.95 -15.52
CA PRO A 69 -11.36 11.54 -16.92
C PRO A 69 -10.05 11.99 -17.57
N ALA A 70 -9.64 11.26 -18.60
CA ALA A 70 -8.52 11.64 -19.44
C ALA A 70 -8.69 13.05 -20.01
N THR A 71 -7.59 13.83 -20.02
CA THR A 71 -7.50 15.05 -20.83
C THR A 71 -6.86 14.68 -22.18
N PRO A 72 -7.60 14.65 -23.29
CA PRO A 72 -7.04 14.28 -24.59
C PRO A 72 -5.98 15.27 -25.07
N PRO A 73 -5.01 14.82 -25.89
CA PRO A 73 -4.80 13.45 -26.34
C PRO A 73 -4.06 12.59 -25.30
N VAL A 74 -4.47 11.33 -25.13
CA VAL A 74 -3.76 10.39 -24.25
C VAL A 74 -2.90 9.45 -25.09
N SER A 75 -1.61 9.36 -24.78
CA SER A 75 -0.65 8.50 -25.48
C SER A 75 -0.48 7.10 -24.87
N VAL A 76 -1.05 6.88 -23.68
CA VAL A 76 -0.98 5.63 -22.92
C VAL A 76 -2.37 5.26 -22.39
N PRO A 77 -2.63 3.99 -22.05
CA PRO A 77 -3.86 3.59 -21.39
C PRO A 77 -4.23 4.47 -20.19
N TRP A 78 -5.50 4.88 -20.13
CA TRP A 78 -6.05 5.69 -19.05
C TRP A 78 -7.16 4.95 -18.34
N ILE A 79 -7.00 4.77 -17.03
CA ILE A 79 -7.96 4.07 -16.18
C ILE A 79 -8.59 5.10 -15.24
N GLU A 80 -9.88 5.35 -15.44
CA GLU A 80 -10.68 6.18 -14.55
C GLU A 80 -11.26 5.31 -13.43
N VAL A 81 -10.96 5.65 -12.17
CA VAL A 81 -11.38 4.90 -10.99
C VAL A 81 -12.25 5.73 -10.05
N GLY A 82 -12.99 5.06 -9.16
CA GLY A 82 -13.72 5.74 -8.10
C GLY A 82 -12.83 6.40 -7.05
N ASP A 83 -11.67 5.79 -6.79
CA ASP A 83 -10.72 6.16 -5.75
C ASP A 83 -9.31 5.65 -6.09
N GLU A 84 -8.35 6.55 -6.27
CA GLU A 84 -7.00 6.21 -6.72
C GLU A 84 -6.22 5.41 -5.66
N ARG A 85 -6.46 5.67 -4.36
CA ARG A 85 -5.75 4.98 -3.27
C ARG A 85 -6.24 3.55 -3.13
N LEU A 86 -7.55 3.35 -3.23
CA LEU A 86 -8.14 2.01 -3.25
C LEU A 86 -7.67 1.22 -4.46
N ALA A 87 -7.60 1.85 -5.64
CA ALA A 87 -7.07 1.22 -6.84
C ALA A 87 -5.59 0.85 -6.65
N LEU A 88 -4.76 1.74 -6.09
CA LEU A 88 -3.35 1.45 -5.78
C LEU A 88 -3.20 0.24 -4.86
N ALA A 89 -3.99 0.18 -3.79
CA ALA A 89 -3.95 -0.95 -2.86
C ALA A 89 -4.32 -2.27 -3.55
N ARG A 90 -5.43 -2.30 -4.28
CA ARG A 90 -5.89 -3.53 -4.97
C ARG A 90 -4.94 -3.96 -6.07
N MET A 91 -4.45 -3.03 -6.88
CA MET A 91 -3.47 -3.32 -7.93
C MET A 91 -2.15 -3.80 -7.33
N ALA A 92 -1.70 -3.26 -6.19
CA ALA A 92 -0.53 -3.76 -5.47
C ALA A 92 -0.72 -5.21 -5.01
N GLY A 93 -1.86 -5.55 -4.40
CA GLY A 93 -2.18 -6.92 -4.03
C GLY A 93 -2.15 -7.86 -5.24
N ASN A 94 -2.77 -7.47 -6.36
CA ASN A 94 -2.74 -8.25 -7.61
C ASN A 94 -1.31 -8.40 -8.16
N PHE A 95 -0.53 -7.32 -8.19
CA PHE A 95 0.82 -7.30 -8.74
C PHE A 95 1.79 -8.21 -7.97
N TYR A 96 1.69 -8.25 -6.64
CA TYR A 96 2.56 -9.05 -5.77
C TYR A 96 1.95 -10.40 -5.36
N GLY A 97 0.78 -10.75 -5.90
CA GLY A 97 0.13 -12.04 -5.69
C GLY A 97 -0.42 -12.25 -4.28
N HIS A 98 -1.03 -11.20 -3.69
CA HIS A 98 -1.72 -11.22 -2.39
C HIS A 98 -0.94 -11.96 -1.29
N PRO A 99 0.32 -11.55 -0.99
CA PRO A 99 1.19 -12.26 -0.05
C PRO A 99 0.64 -12.43 1.36
N THR A 100 -0.16 -11.47 1.83
CA THR A 100 -0.73 -11.55 3.17
C THR A 100 -1.75 -12.68 3.33
N ALA A 101 -2.36 -13.18 2.25
CA ALA A 101 -3.20 -14.38 2.30
C ALA A 101 -2.42 -15.68 2.60
N GLN A 102 -1.08 -15.62 2.56
CA GLN A 102 -0.17 -16.73 2.85
C GLN A 102 0.56 -16.55 4.20
N LEU A 103 0.24 -15.50 4.94
CA LEU A 103 0.83 -15.13 6.22
C LEU A 103 -0.23 -15.11 7.33
N HIS A 104 0.16 -15.50 8.53
CA HIS A 104 -0.51 -15.14 9.76
C HIS A 104 -0.16 -13.67 10.09
N LEU A 105 -0.89 -12.75 9.45
CA LEU A 105 -0.66 -11.31 9.60
C LEU A 105 -1.40 -10.75 10.83
N ILE A 106 -0.65 -10.15 11.75
CA ILE A 106 -1.14 -9.52 12.98
C ILE A 106 -1.03 -8.00 12.82
N GLY A 107 -2.17 -7.31 12.84
CA GLY A 107 -2.24 -5.85 12.77
C GLY A 107 -2.52 -5.24 14.14
N ILE A 108 -1.69 -4.30 14.58
CA ILE A 108 -1.82 -3.62 15.87
C ILE A 108 -2.12 -2.15 15.67
N THR A 109 -3.27 -1.70 16.20
CA THR A 109 -3.71 -0.31 16.15
C THR A 109 -4.04 0.24 17.54
N GLY A 110 -4.30 1.55 17.60
CA GLY A 110 -4.53 2.32 18.82
C GLY A 110 -3.60 3.52 18.93
N THR A 111 -3.87 4.41 19.88
CA THR A 111 -3.08 5.64 20.07
C THR A 111 -1.67 5.29 20.56
N ASN A 112 -1.57 4.59 21.68
CA ASN A 112 -0.30 4.22 22.29
C ASN A 112 -0.08 2.71 22.35
N GLY A 113 1.18 2.28 22.38
CA GLY A 113 1.55 0.89 22.61
C GLY A 113 1.69 0.02 21.36
N LYS A 114 1.38 0.54 20.15
CA LYS A 114 1.56 -0.21 18.88
C LYS A 114 2.96 -0.81 18.76
N THR A 115 4.00 0.01 18.86
CA THR A 115 5.39 -0.44 18.77
C THR A 115 5.75 -1.45 19.87
N THR A 116 5.41 -1.18 21.13
CA THR A 116 5.72 -2.10 22.24
C THR A 116 5.07 -3.46 22.02
N THR A 117 3.79 -3.49 21.64
CA THR A 117 3.07 -4.74 21.37
C THR A 117 3.63 -5.47 20.15
N THR A 118 4.00 -4.76 19.07
CA THR A 118 4.66 -5.37 17.89
C THR A 118 5.94 -6.11 18.30
N TYR A 119 6.78 -5.48 19.12
CA TYR A 119 8.04 -6.09 19.59
C TYR A 119 7.80 -7.27 20.54
N LEU A 120 6.80 -7.19 21.42
CA LEU A 120 6.45 -8.30 22.30
C LEU A 120 5.95 -9.51 21.51
N VAL A 121 5.05 -9.29 20.54
CA VAL A 121 4.51 -10.36 19.68
C VAL A 121 5.64 -11.01 18.87
N GLU A 122 6.49 -10.21 18.22
CA GLU A 122 7.64 -10.74 17.48
C GLU A 122 8.59 -11.53 18.38
N SER A 123 8.88 -11.03 19.58
CA SER A 123 9.76 -11.71 20.56
C SER A 123 9.18 -13.07 20.97
N ILE A 124 7.87 -13.15 21.22
CA ILE A 124 7.18 -14.40 21.56
C ILE A 124 7.26 -15.40 20.39
N LEU A 125 6.96 -14.96 19.16
CA LEU A 125 7.05 -15.80 17.96
C LEU A 125 8.48 -16.32 17.75
N LYS A 126 9.47 -15.45 17.90
CA LYS A 126 10.89 -15.81 17.82
C LYS A 126 11.28 -16.83 18.89
N ALA A 127 10.85 -16.65 20.14
CA ALA A 127 11.09 -17.60 21.22
C ALA A 127 10.44 -18.97 20.97
N ALA A 128 9.33 -19.00 20.22
CA ALA A 128 8.67 -20.21 19.76
C ALA A 128 9.28 -20.83 18.49
N ASN A 129 10.45 -20.34 18.03
CA ASN A 129 11.10 -20.73 16.76
C ASN A 129 10.22 -20.49 15.51
N MET A 130 9.35 -19.49 15.57
CA MET A 130 8.51 -19.03 14.47
C MET A 130 9.02 -17.66 14.01
N PRO A 131 9.91 -17.59 13.01
CA PRO A 131 10.43 -16.30 12.55
C PRO A 131 9.29 -15.45 11.97
N ALA A 132 9.26 -14.18 12.36
CA ALA A 132 8.22 -13.24 11.99
C ALA A 132 8.85 -11.95 11.44
N ALA A 133 8.26 -11.39 10.40
CA ALA A 133 8.60 -10.04 9.96
C ALA A 133 7.90 -9.01 10.86
N ALA A 134 8.55 -7.89 11.11
CA ALA A 134 8.01 -6.80 11.91
C ALA A 134 8.05 -5.49 11.14
N PHE A 135 6.93 -4.77 11.13
CA PHE A 135 6.78 -3.50 10.43
C PHE A 135 6.25 -2.44 11.39
N GLY A 136 6.99 -1.37 11.60
CA GLY A 136 6.53 -0.33 12.51
C GLY A 136 7.34 0.95 12.44
N THR A 137 7.15 1.80 13.45
CA THR A 137 7.67 3.18 13.50
C THR A 137 9.20 3.24 13.47
N ILE A 138 9.88 2.22 13.99
CA ILE A 138 11.36 2.21 14.11
C ILE A 138 12.00 1.71 12.82
N GLU A 139 11.58 0.54 12.36
CA GLU A 139 12.18 -0.15 11.22
C GLU A 139 11.20 -1.14 10.61
N TYR A 140 11.51 -1.54 9.38
CA TYR A 140 10.95 -2.72 8.75
C TYR A 140 12.01 -3.81 8.70
N ARG A 141 11.69 -4.97 9.26
CA ARG A 141 12.60 -6.11 9.33
C ARG A 141 11.89 -7.41 8.97
N GLY A 142 12.61 -8.31 8.31
CA GLY A 142 12.10 -9.59 7.86
C GLY A 142 13.20 -10.43 7.23
N ALA A 143 12.80 -11.38 6.40
CA ALA A 143 13.74 -12.30 5.78
C ALA A 143 14.70 -11.60 4.81
N GLY A 144 15.96 -11.43 5.24
CA GLY A 144 17.02 -10.83 4.43
C GLY A 144 16.94 -9.31 4.29
N PHE A 145 16.14 -8.63 5.12
CA PHE A 145 16.10 -7.17 5.16
C PHE A 145 15.88 -6.64 6.58
N ALA A 146 16.51 -5.50 6.86
CA ALA A 146 16.24 -4.65 8.02
C ALA A 146 16.66 -3.23 7.65
N PHE A 147 15.74 -2.27 7.70
CA PHE A 147 16.03 -0.87 7.40
C PHE A 147 15.10 0.09 8.15
N PRO A 148 15.57 1.32 8.48
CA PRO A 148 14.76 2.31 9.17
C PRO A 148 13.45 2.62 8.42
N ALA A 149 12.37 2.78 9.17
CA ALA A 149 11.06 3.03 8.59
C ALA A 149 10.89 4.52 8.26
N GLU A 150 10.46 4.82 7.03
CA GLU A 150 10.08 6.21 6.67
C GLU A 150 8.73 6.63 7.26
N ARG A 151 7.87 5.67 7.60
CA ARG A 151 6.51 5.85 8.11
C ARG A 151 6.22 4.72 9.09
N THR A 152 5.29 4.91 10.03
CA THR A 152 4.80 3.79 10.86
C THR A 152 4.17 2.68 10.01
N THR A 153 3.44 3.06 8.96
CA THR A 153 2.83 2.13 8.00
C THR A 153 3.09 2.65 6.59
N ALA A 154 3.85 1.89 5.78
CA ALA A 154 4.20 2.23 4.41
C ALA A 154 2.97 2.27 3.48
N GLU A 155 3.14 2.84 2.30
CA GLU A 155 2.13 2.81 1.23
C GLU A 155 1.96 1.36 0.71
N SER A 156 0.81 1.09 0.08
CA SER A 156 0.40 -0.27 -0.26
C SER A 156 1.38 -1.04 -1.17
N PRO A 157 2.02 -0.44 -2.20
CA PRO A 157 2.96 -1.19 -3.04
C PRO A 157 4.20 -1.63 -2.26
N GLU A 158 4.73 -0.78 -1.39
CA GLU A 158 5.88 -1.12 -0.55
C GLU A 158 5.55 -2.25 0.44
N LEU A 159 4.38 -2.20 1.09
CA LEU A 159 3.95 -3.27 2.00
C LEU A 159 3.82 -4.61 1.28
N GLU A 160 3.08 -4.66 0.18
CA GLU A 160 2.87 -5.88 -0.59
C GLU A 160 4.19 -6.47 -1.11
N LYS A 161 5.10 -5.62 -1.59
CA LYS A 161 6.44 -6.05 -2.02
C LYS A 161 7.23 -6.71 -0.87
N LEU A 162 7.23 -6.08 0.31
CA LEU A 162 7.97 -6.61 1.46
C LEU A 162 7.34 -7.90 1.99
N PHE A 163 6.01 -7.98 2.05
CA PHE A 163 5.34 -9.23 2.43
C PHE A 163 5.61 -10.35 1.42
N ARG A 164 5.65 -10.05 0.12
CA ARG A 164 6.03 -11.01 -0.91
C ARG A 164 7.44 -11.57 -0.66
N GLN A 165 8.41 -10.72 -0.34
CA GLN A 165 9.76 -11.17 0.03
C GLN A 165 9.77 -12.09 1.27
N VAL A 166 8.93 -11.80 2.28
CA VAL A 166 8.79 -12.64 3.49
C VAL A 166 8.22 -14.02 3.12
N VAL A 167 7.18 -14.06 2.29
CA VAL A 167 6.56 -15.32 1.83
C VAL A 167 7.53 -16.13 0.98
N ASP A 168 8.27 -15.49 0.06
CA ASP A 168 9.22 -16.16 -0.83
C ASP A 168 10.40 -16.77 -0.05
N ALA A 169 10.73 -16.20 1.11
CA ALA A 169 11.69 -16.79 2.05
C ALA A 169 11.10 -17.92 2.92
N GLY A 170 9.83 -18.28 2.71
CA GLY A 170 9.14 -19.37 3.42
C GLY A 170 8.62 -19.02 4.81
N TRP A 171 8.71 -17.75 5.24
CA TRP A 171 8.20 -17.32 6.54
C TRP A 171 6.67 -17.27 6.53
N LYS A 172 6.06 -17.50 7.68
CA LYS A 172 4.60 -17.61 7.84
C LYS A 172 3.98 -16.54 8.72
N TYR A 173 4.78 -15.75 9.43
CA TYR A 173 4.30 -14.78 10.39
C TYR A 173 4.76 -13.38 10.04
N ALA A 174 3.87 -12.41 10.22
CA ALA A 174 4.21 -11.01 10.21
C ALA A 174 3.37 -10.24 11.23
N VAL A 175 3.99 -9.27 11.90
CA VAL A 175 3.32 -8.36 12.82
C VAL A 175 3.58 -6.93 12.37
N MET A 176 2.54 -6.10 12.35
CA MET A 176 2.67 -4.73 11.88
C MET A 176 1.88 -3.72 12.70
N GLU A 177 2.46 -2.52 12.83
CA GLU A 177 1.74 -1.35 13.29
C GLU A 177 0.81 -0.82 12.19
N VAL A 178 -0.47 -0.69 12.52
CA VAL A 178 -1.52 -0.16 11.65
C VAL A 178 -1.96 1.20 12.18
N SER A 179 -1.37 2.27 11.63
CA SER A 179 -1.75 3.64 12.00
C SER A 179 -3.14 4.02 11.48
N SER A 180 -3.87 4.87 12.19
CA SER A 180 -5.18 5.38 11.73
C SER A 180 -5.08 6.13 10.40
N HIS A 181 -3.97 6.84 10.18
CA HIS A 181 -3.63 7.45 8.89
C HIS A 181 -3.57 6.41 7.76
N ALA A 182 -3.00 5.23 8.01
CA ALA A 182 -2.90 4.18 6.99
C ALA A 182 -4.26 3.57 6.63
N ILE A 183 -5.15 3.45 7.60
CA ILE A 183 -6.54 3.02 7.38
C ILE A 183 -7.28 4.08 6.56
N ALA A 184 -7.26 5.33 7.00
CA ALA A 184 -7.92 6.44 6.30
C ALA A 184 -7.38 6.66 4.88
N MET A 185 -6.07 6.46 4.66
CA MET A 185 -5.43 6.53 3.35
C MET A 185 -5.45 5.21 2.56
N LYS A 186 -6.17 4.18 3.06
CA LYS A 186 -6.38 2.89 2.39
C LYS A 186 -5.10 2.10 2.08
N ARG A 187 -4.00 2.38 2.79
CA ARG A 187 -2.68 1.73 2.58
C ARG A 187 -2.70 0.24 2.88
N VAL A 188 -3.58 -0.17 3.80
CA VAL A 188 -3.71 -1.55 4.27
C VAL A 188 -4.92 -2.27 3.67
N GLN A 189 -5.58 -1.67 2.68
CA GLN A 189 -6.90 -2.10 2.22
C GLN A 189 -6.89 -3.42 1.42
N ALA A 190 -5.74 -3.81 0.87
CA ALA A 190 -5.55 -5.08 0.19
C ALA A 190 -4.98 -6.18 1.11
N LEU A 191 -4.58 -5.84 2.33
CA LEU A 191 -3.96 -6.78 3.24
C LEU A 191 -5.03 -7.65 3.91
N GLN A 192 -4.75 -8.95 4.01
CA GLN A 192 -5.57 -9.89 4.76
C GLN A 192 -4.98 -10.06 6.16
N PHE A 193 -5.62 -9.45 7.16
CA PHE A 193 -5.26 -9.63 8.56
C PHE A 193 -5.93 -10.87 9.14
N GLU A 194 -5.17 -11.69 9.85
CA GLU A 194 -5.71 -12.80 10.63
C GLU A 194 -6.11 -12.35 12.04
N ILE A 195 -5.29 -11.47 12.63
CA ILE A 195 -5.51 -10.95 13.98
C ILE A 195 -5.44 -9.42 13.94
N ALA A 196 -6.44 -8.77 14.54
CA ALA A 196 -6.43 -7.35 14.81
C ALA A 196 -6.34 -7.12 16.32
N VAL A 197 -5.41 -6.28 16.75
CA VAL A 197 -5.20 -5.90 18.14
C VAL A 197 -5.46 -4.41 18.28
N PHE A 198 -6.39 -4.05 19.16
CA PHE A 198 -6.62 -2.67 19.57
C PHE A 198 -6.04 -2.47 20.97
N THR A 199 -5.13 -1.49 21.13
CA THR A 199 -4.49 -1.23 22.42
C THR A 199 -5.31 -0.28 23.29
N ASN A 200 -5.53 0.94 22.82
CA ASN A 200 -6.27 2.01 23.49
C ASN A 200 -6.58 3.12 22.49
N LEU A 201 -7.52 4.00 22.85
CA LEU A 201 -7.78 5.26 22.15
C LEU A 201 -7.75 6.40 23.16
N SER A 202 -6.93 7.41 22.87
CA SER A 202 -6.87 8.68 23.59
C SER A 202 -6.72 9.82 22.57
N ARG A 203 -6.97 11.06 22.98
CA ARG A 203 -6.92 12.22 22.07
C ARG A 203 -5.55 12.37 21.39
N ASP A 204 -5.52 12.18 20.07
CA ASP A 204 -4.35 12.33 19.20
C ASP A 204 -4.83 12.49 17.73
N HIS A 205 -3.96 12.91 16.81
CA HIS A 205 -4.19 12.94 15.35
C HIS A 205 -5.44 13.71 14.86
N LEU A 206 -5.99 14.62 15.67
CA LEU A 206 -7.17 15.41 15.31
C LEU A 206 -6.90 16.47 14.24
N ASP A 207 -5.63 16.82 14.02
CA ASP A 207 -5.20 17.64 12.88
C ASP A 207 -5.46 16.94 11.53
N PHE A 208 -5.50 15.61 11.53
CA PHE A 208 -5.82 14.81 10.35
C PHE A 208 -7.30 14.35 10.33
N HIS A 209 -7.80 13.82 11.45
CA HIS A 209 -9.15 13.22 11.52
C HIS A 209 -10.26 14.23 11.83
N GLY A 210 -9.94 15.44 12.31
CA GLY A 210 -10.89 16.49 12.66
C GLY A 210 -11.51 16.31 14.05
N ASP A 211 -12.08 15.14 14.34
CA ASP A 211 -12.73 14.81 15.62
C ASP A 211 -12.41 13.39 16.12
N MET A 212 -12.80 13.12 17.37
CA MET A 212 -12.54 11.82 18.02
C MET A 212 -13.38 10.69 17.42
N ASP A 213 -14.57 10.99 16.92
CA ASP A 213 -15.49 9.98 16.36
C ASP A 213 -14.98 9.46 15.01
N SER A 214 -14.39 10.34 14.19
CA SER A 214 -13.73 9.99 12.93
C SER A 214 -12.39 9.29 13.14
N TYR A 215 -11.72 9.55 14.27
CA TYR A 215 -10.47 8.87 14.63
C TYR A 215 -10.70 7.43 15.13
N PHE A 216 -11.84 7.16 15.77
CA PHE A 216 -12.21 5.84 16.29
C PHE A 216 -12.58 4.85 15.18
#